data_AF-A0A7J4VDU7-F1
#
_entry.id   AF-A0A7J4VDU7-F1
#
_cell.length_a   1.000
_cell.length_b   1.000
_cell.length_c   1.000
_cell.angle_alpha   90.00
_cell.angle_beta   90.00
_cell.angle_gamma   90.00
#
_symmetry.space_group_name_H-M   'P 1'
#
loop_
_entity.id
_entity.type
_entity.pdbx_description
1 polymer ?
#
loop_
_entity_poly.entity_id
_entity_poly.type
_entity_poly.pdbx_seq_one_letter_code
_entity_poly.pdbx_strand_id
1 'polypeptide(L)'
;EQFRKKLHEEGVEVITGCPLTRAEKHPGGINLVFADRPAEVFPKVVVTAAAPLAARLCTDLNADELSRLEGVLYQGILCASVLLDRPLGGFYVLNLLDGGLPFTGVIEMSTLVQPGHLGGYHLAYLPKYVPAEDPAFSLSDEEIDQPDCQQYPEIFT
;
A
#
# COMPACT_ATOMS: atom_id res chain seq x y z
N GLU A 1 -7.35 15.63 4.19
CA GLU A 1 -7.59 17.06 4.50
C GLU A 1 -7.58 17.45 5.98
N GLN A 2 -8.50 17.01 6.84
CA GLN A 2 -8.54 17.48 8.24
C GLN A 2 -7.25 17.18 9.03
N PHE A 3 -6.66 16.00 8.84
CA PHE A 3 -5.42 15.63 9.51
C PHE A 3 -4.22 16.48 9.06
N ARG A 4 -4.11 16.75 7.76
CA ARG A 4 -3.06 17.63 7.21
C ARG A 4 -3.16 19.04 7.78
N LYS A 5 -4.38 19.58 7.88
CA LYS A 5 -4.62 20.89 8.52
C LYS A 5 -4.13 20.89 9.95
N LYS A 6 -4.48 19.86 10.73
CA LYS A 6 -4.04 19.74 12.13
C LYS A 6 -2.52 19.68 12.26
N LEU A 7 -1.85 18.92 11.39
CA LEU A 7 -0.38 18.85 11.35
C LEU A 7 0.24 20.22 11.08
N HIS A 8 -0.29 20.98 10.12
CA HIS A 8 0.18 22.33 9.84
C HIS A 8 -0.05 23.30 11.03
N GLU A 9 -1.17 23.19 11.74
CA GLU A 9 -1.43 23.99 12.94
C GLU A 9 -0.43 23.67 14.08
N GLU A 10 0.07 22.44 14.14
CA GLU A 10 1.14 22.02 15.06
C GLU A 10 2.55 22.33 14.52
N GLY A 11 2.67 23.04 13.39
CA GLY A 11 3.96 23.45 12.81
C GLY A 11 4.67 22.37 12.00
N VAL A 12 3.99 21.27 11.64
CA VAL A 12 4.55 20.21 10.79
C VAL A 12 4.52 20.64 9.33
N GLU A 13 5.66 20.52 8.66
CA GLU A 13 5.76 20.66 7.21
C GLU A 13 5.55 19.30 6.53
N VAL A 14 4.64 19.25 5.56
CA VAL A 14 4.36 18.03 4.77
C VAL A 14 4.78 18.29 3.34
N ILE A 15 5.85 17.62 2.93
CA ILE A 15 6.43 17.75 1.60
C ILE A 15 6.16 16.47 0.81
N THR A 16 5.38 16.59 -0.26
CA THR A 16 5.02 15.49 -1.16
C THR A 16 5.78 15.59 -2.48
N GLY A 17 5.84 14.49 -3.25
CA GLY A 17 6.57 14.50 -4.53
C GLY A 17 8.07 14.69 -4.35
N CYS A 18 8.60 14.19 -3.23
CA CYS A 18 9.97 14.40 -2.79
C CYS A 18 10.61 13.04 -2.47
N PRO A 19 10.91 12.21 -3.49
CA PRO A 19 11.42 10.86 -3.28
C PRO A 19 12.83 10.87 -2.67
N LEU A 20 12.97 10.25 -1.50
CA LEU A 20 14.25 10.01 -0.86
C LEU A 20 14.99 8.88 -1.58
N THR A 21 16.28 9.07 -1.83
CA THR A 21 17.15 8.09 -2.50
C THR A 21 18.12 7.42 -1.53
N ARG A 22 18.63 8.16 -0.54
CA ARG A 22 19.48 7.64 0.53
C ARG A 22 19.41 8.49 1.80
N ALA A 23 19.72 7.86 2.93
CA ALA A 23 19.92 8.46 4.23
C ALA A 23 21.26 7.98 4.79
N GLU A 24 22.15 8.93 5.09
CA GLU A 24 23.53 8.65 5.48
C GLU A 24 23.93 9.46 6.73
N LYS A 25 24.87 8.94 7.51
CA LYS A 25 25.40 9.58 8.71
C LYS A 25 26.14 10.86 8.32
N HIS A 26 25.91 11.91 9.09
CA HIS A 26 26.55 13.22 8.93
C HIS A 26 26.97 13.74 10.32
N PRO A 27 28.04 14.56 10.45
CA PRO A 27 28.45 15.11 11.76
C PRO A 27 27.32 15.84 12.52
N GLY A 28 26.35 16.42 11.79
CA GLY A 28 25.17 17.09 12.34
C GLY A 28 23.92 16.23 12.51
N GLY A 29 23.98 14.92 12.26
CA GLY A 29 22.84 14.01 12.32
C GLY A 29 22.79 13.04 11.14
N ILE A 30 21.67 13.05 10.40
CA ILE A 30 21.43 12.23 9.22
C ILE A 30 21.23 13.15 8.02
N ASN A 31 22.02 12.95 6.97
CA ASN A 31 21.85 13.60 5.69
C ASN A 31 20.85 12.82 4.84
N LEU A 32 19.78 13.49 4.41
CA LEU A 32 18.74 12.96 3.54
C LEU A 32 18.99 13.46 2.13
N VAL A 33 19.16 12.52 1.19
CA VAL A 33 19.42 12.86 -0.22
C VAL A 33 18.24 12.45 -1.06
N PHE A 34 17.69 13.42 -1.77
CA PHE A 34 16.50 13.28 -2.58
C PHE A 34 16.85 13.24 -4.07
N ALA A 35 15.93 12.76 -4.90
CA ALA A 35 16.18 12.67 -6.35
C ALA A 35 16.14 14.05 -7.05
N ASP A 36 15.32 14.97 -6.54
CA ASP A 36 14.87 16.17 -7.26
C ASP A 36 14.93 17.46 -6.41
N ARG A 37 15.65 17.43 -5.28
CA ARG A 37 15.89 18.61 -4.43
C ARG A 37 17.24 18.54 -3.71
N PRO A 38 17.71 19.66 -3.13
CA PRO A 38 18.92 19.67 -2.31
C PRO A 38 18.82 18.69 -1.12
N ALA A 39 19.96 18.12 -0.74
CA ALA A 39 20.05 17.30 0.45
C ALA A 39 19.86 18.15 1.72
N GLU A 40 19.31 17.52 2.76
CA GLU A 40 19.00 18.19 4.02
C GLU A 40 19.45 17.35 5.21
N VAL A 41 19.99 18.01 6.24
CA VAL A 41 20.52 17.35 7.44
C VAL A 41 19.55 17.54 8.60
N PHE A 42 19.17 16.43 9.23
CA PHE A 42 18.33 16.43 10.41
C PHE A 42 19.03 15.74 11.58
N PRO A 43 18.92 16.25 12.82
CA PRO A 43 19.55 15.62 13.98
C PRO A 43 18.95 14.24 14.31
N LYS A 44 17.69 14.01 13.94
CA LYS A 44 16.95 12.75 14.13
C LYS A 44 16.04 12.51 12.94
N VAL A 45 15.92 11.24 12.54
CA VAL A 45 15.06 10.79 11.45
C VAL A 45 14.29 9.57 11.91
N VAL A 46 12.99 9.51 11.60
CA VAL A 46 12.15 8.33 11.77
C VAL A 46 11.76 7.84 10.37
N VAL A 47 12.11 6.59 10.06
CA VAL A 47 11.80 5.98 8.76
C VAL A 47 10.54 5.15 8.91
N THR A 48 9.51 5.49 8.13
CA THR A 48 8.21 4.78 8.11
C THR A 48 8.03 3.94 6.84
N ALA A 49 9.10 3.73 6.08
CA ALA A 49 9.12 2.86 4.91
C ALA A 49 9.06 1.38 5.31
N ALA A 50 8.66 0.51 4.37
CA ALA A 50 8.78 -0.93 4.55
C ALA A 50 10.24 -1.33 4.86
N ALA A 51 10.45 -2.37 5.66
CA ALA A 51 11.77 -2.74 6.17
C ALA A 51 12.83 -2.97 5.06
N PRO A 52 12.53 -3.68 3.95
CA PRO A 52 13.46 -3.83 2.83
C PRO A 52 13.79 -2.49 2.15
N LEU A 53 12.84 -1.55 2.10
CA LEU A 53 13.09 -0.22 1.55
C LEU A 53 13.93 0.62 2.52
N ALA A 54 13.70 0.51 3.83
CA ALA A 54 14.53 1.15 4.84
C ALA A 54 15.98 0.66 4.79
N ALA A 55 16.20 -0.65 4.61
CA ALA A 55 17.53 -1.23 4.43
C ALA A 55 18.26 -0.65 3.21
N ARG A 56 17.54 -0.45 2.09
CA ARG A 56 18.09 0.17 0.88
C ARG A 56 18.37 1.67 1.03
N LEU A 57 17.52 2.39 1.76
CA LEU A 57 17.65 3.83 1.95
C LEU A 57 18.78 4.17 2.92
N CYS A 58 18.91 3.43 4.02
CA CYS A 58 19.85 3.73 5.09
C CYS A 58 21.21 3.05 4.85
N THR A 59 22.16 3.76 4.24
CA THR A 59 23.41 3.16 3.74
C THR A 59 24.45 2.85 4.81
N ASP A 60 24.31 3.44 6.00
CA ASP A 60 25.26 3.29 7.12
C ASP A 60 24.82 2.29 8.19
N LEU A 61 23.83 1.44 7.88
CA LEU A 61 23.40 0.34 8.71
C LEU A 61 24.49 -0.74 8.75
N ASN A 62 24.63 -1.38 9.92
CA ASN A 62 25.54 -2.51 10.07
C ASN A 62 24.90 -3.81 9.54
N ALA A 63 25.70 -4.88 9.41
CA ALA A 63 25.26 -6.14 8.83
C ALA A 63 24.12 -6.81 9.62
N ASP A 64 24.08 -6.69 10.95
CA ASP A 64 22.99 -7.22 11.79
C ASP A 64 21.69 -6.44 11.53
N GLU A 65 21.77 -5.11 11.47
CA GLU A 65 20.63 -4.24 11.18
C GLU A 65 20.05 -4.51 9.78
N LEU A 66 20.89 -4.64 8.77
CA LEU A 66 20.48 -4.99 7.41
C LEU A 66 19.78 -6.35 7.37
N SER A 67 20.40 -7.38 7.94
CA SER A 67 19.85 -8.74 7.99
C SER A 67 18.47 -8.79 8.66
N ARG A 68 18.28 -8.03 9.75
CA ARG A 68 16.99 -7.95 10.45
C ARG A 68 15.90 -7.27 9.63
N LEU A 69 16.24 -6.25 8.84
CA LEU A 69 15.28 -5.54 8.00
C LEU A 69 14.94 -6.35 6.73
N GLU A 70 15.93 -6.97 6.11
CA GLU A 70 15.77 -7.79 4.90
C GLU A 70 15.07 -9.12 5.19
N GLY A 71 15.21 -9.66 6.40
CA GLY A 71 14.55 -10.90 6.81
C GLY A 71 13.04 -10.79 7.10
N VAL A 72 12.45 -9.59 7.00
CA VAL A 72 11.00 -9.41 7.22
C VAL A 72 10.23 -9.91 6.00
N LEU A 73 9.43 -10.96 6.20
CA LEU A 73 8.54 -11.49 5.17
C LEU A 73 7.27 -10.63 5.05
N TYR A 74 6.91 -10.29 3.82
CA TYR A 74 5.71 -9.52 3.51
C TYR A 74 4.67 -10.41 2.82
N GLN A 75 3.41 -10.05 3.04
CA GLN A 75 2.29 -10.60 2.29
C GLN A 75 1.76 -9.51 1.36
N GLY A 76 1.69 -9.84 0.07
CA GLY A 76 1.07 -9.00 -0.94
C GLY A 76 -0.45 -9.06 -0.86
N ILE A 77 -1.10 -8.04 -1.43
CA ILE A 77 -2.56 -7.98 -1.55
C ILE A 77 -2.90 -7.49 -2.96
N LEU A 78 -3.63 -8.30 -3.71
CA LEU A 78 -4.37 -7.86 -4.88
C LEU A 78 -5.78 -7.49 -4.42
N CYS A 79 -6.27 -6.31 -4.79
CA CYS A 79 -7.56 -5.83 -4.30
C CYS A 79 -8.37 -5.20 -5.42
N ALA A 80 -9.28 -5.98 -6.00
CA ALA A 80 -10.23 -5.44 -6.96
C ALA A 80 -11.23 -4.55 -6.22
N SER A 81 -11.47 -3.35 -6.77
CA SER A 81 -12.43 -2.38 -6.24
C SER A 81 -13.56 -2.23 -7.24
N VAL A 82 -14.79 -2.60 -6.85
CA VAL A 82 -15.93 -2.65 -7.76
C VAL A 82 -17.07 -1.76 -7.30
N LEU A 83 -17.71 -1.07 -8.24
CA LEU A 83 -18.97 -0.34 -8.05
C LEU A 83 -20.12 -1.19 -8.57
N LEU A 84 -21.12 -1.39 -7.72
CA LEU A 84 -22.26 -2.26 -7.96
C LEU A 84 -23.56 -1.45 -7.96
N ASP A 85 -24.54 -1.89 -8.74
CA ASP A 85 -25.88 -1.30 -8.79
C ASP A 85 -26.74 -1.63 -7.55
N ARG A 86 -26.31 -2.61 -6.75
CA ARG A 86 -26.97 -3.10 -5.55
C ARG A 86 -25.94 -3.69 -4.55
N PRO A 87 -26.27 -3.80 -3.26
CA PRO A 87 -25.39 -4.44 -2.27
C PRO A 87 -25.27 -5.95 -2.50
N LEU A 88 -24.18 -6.56 -2.05
CA LEU A 88 -23.94 -8.00 -2.18
C LEU A 88 -24.63 -8.80 -1.08
N GLY A 89 -24.37 -8.45 0.18
CA GLY A 89 -24.83 -9.24 1.33
C GLY A 89 -25.14 -8.42 2.58
N GLY A 90 -24.83 -7.13 2.60
CA GLY A 90 -25.05 -6.24 3.75
C GLY A 90 -24.09 -6.48 4.91
N PHE A 91 -23.02 -7.26 4.71
CA PHE A 91 -21.98 -7.50 5.70
C PHE A 91 -20.78 -6.61 5.42
N TYR A 92 -20.26 -5.93 6.45
CA TYR A 92 -19.08 -5.08 6.27
C TYR A 92 -17.85 -5.89 5.84
N VAL A 93 -17.61 -7.04 6.48
CA VAL A 93 -16.53 -7.97 6.11
C VAL A 93 -17.11 -9.38 6.06
N LEU A 94 -16.87 -10.05 4.94
CA LEU A 94 -17.16 -11.47 4.74
C LEU A 94 -15.87 -12.18 4.35
N ASN A 95 -15.43 -13.12 5.19
CA ASN A 95 -14.28 -13.96 4.86
C ASN A 95 -14.73 -15.13 3.99
N LEU A 96 -13.99 -15.37 2.91
CA LEU A 96 -14.22 -16.50 2.01
C LEU A 96 -13.21 -17.59 2.35
N LEU A 97 -13.70 -18.76 2.74
CA LEU A 97 -12.87 -19.87 3.21
C LEU A 97 -12.67 -20.96 2.14
N ASP A 98 -13.35 -20.84 1.01
CA ASP A 98 -13.22 -21.77 -0.12
C ASP A 98 -12.01 -21.38 -0.96
N GLY A 99 -11.02 -22.28 -1.03
CA GLY A 99 -9.78 -22.08 -1.79
C GLY A 99 -9.97 -22.10 -3.30
N GLY A 100 -11.15 -22.51 -3.80
CA GLY A 100 -11.52 -22.40 -5.22
C GLY A 100 -12.01 -21.00 -5.61
N LEU A 101 -12.18 -20.09 -4.65
CA LEU A 101 -12.62 -18.72 -4.95
C LEU A 101 -11.44 -17.81 -5.33
N PRO A 102 -11.66 -16.87 -6.26
CA PRO A 102 -10.65 -15.91 -6.69
C PRO A 102 -10.11 -15.02 -5.56
N PHE A 103 -10.92 -14.82 -4.51
CA PHE A 103 -10.71 -13.86 -3.44
C PHE A 103 -10.77 -14.51 -2.07
N THR A 104 -10.08 -13.88 -1.12
CA THR A 104 -10.07 -14.30 0.30
C THR A 104 -11.15 -13.61 1.13
N GLY A 105 -11.81 -12.59 0.59
CA GLY A 105 -12.87 -11.88 1.29
C GLY A 105 -13.64 -10.90 0.42
N VAL A 106 -14.70 -10.35 1.01
CA VAL A 106 -15.48 -9.24 0.49
C VAL A 106 -15.57 -8.19 1.59
N ILE A 107 -15.21 -6.96 1.29
CA ILE A 107 -15.40 -5.81 2.18
C ILE A 107 -16.45 -4.91 1.55
N GLU A 108 -17.69 -4.96 2.07
CA GLU A 108 -18.80 -4.18 1.53
C GLU A 108 -18.89 -2.82 2.24
N MET A 109 -18.38 -1.78 1.58
CA MET A 109 -18.33 -0.43 2.13
C MET A 109 -19.70 0.23 2.22
N SER A 110 -20.72 -0.29 1.52
CA SER A 110 -22.11 0.19 1.59
C SER A 110 -22.68 0.25 3.01
N THR A 111 -22.12 -0.56 3.92
CA THR A 111 -22.50 -0.58 5.35
C THR A 111 -22.00 0.65 6.12
N LEU A 112 -20.94 1.30 5.64
CA LEU A 112 -20.31 2.47 6.26
C LEU A 112 -20.49 3.75 5.44
N VAL A 113 -20.57 3.62 4.12
CA VAL A 113 -20.68 4.71 3.16
C VAL A 113 -22.05 4.63 2.49
N GLN A 114 -22.87 5.65 2.72
CA GLN A 114 -24.17 5.74 2.06
C GLN A 114 -23.99 5.85 0.53
N PRO A 115 -24.79 5.13 -0.28
CA PRO A 115 -24.70 5.16 -1.74
C PRO A 115 -24.82 6.57 -2.35
N GLY A 116 -25.49 7.50 -1.67
CA GLY A 116 -25.59 8.90 -2.09
C GLY A 116 -24.23 9.60 -2.25
N HIS A 117 -23.20 9.19 -1.50
CA HIS A 117 -21.83 9.70 -1.66
C HIS A 117 -21.09 9.08 -2.86
N LEU A 118 -21.64 8.01 -3.44
CA LEU A 118 -21.08 7.23 -4.53
C LEU A 118 -21.99 7.26 -5.77
N GLY A 119 -22.80 8.31 -5.94
CA GLY A 119 -23.67 8.46 -7.11
C GLY A 119 -24.80 7.43 -7.20
N GLY A 120 -25.20 6.83 -6.07
CA GLY A 120 -26.21 5.78 -6.00
C GLY A 120 -25.65 4.35 -6.09
N TYR A 121 -24.34 4.19 -6.27
CA TYR A 121 -23.68 2.89 -6.35
C TYR A 121 -23.19 2.38 -5.00
N HIS A 122 -22.90 1.09 -4.97
CA HIS A 122 -22.41 0.33 -3.83
C HIS A 122 -20.95 -0.07 -4.05
N LEU A 123 -20.05 0.28 -3.13
CA LEU A 123 -18.63 -0.05 -3.25
C LEU A 123 -18.31 -1.35 -2.49
N ALA A 124 -17.61 -2.27 -3.16
CA ALA A 124 -17.05 -3.47 -2.54
C ALA A 124 -15.58 -3.64 -2.92
N TYR A 125 -14.79 -4.13 -1.97
CA TYR A 125 -13.40 -4.55 -2.19
C TYR A 125 -13.29 -6.08 -2.11
N LEU A 126 -12.53 -6.66 -3.04
CA LEU A 126 -12.33 -8.09 -3.17
C LEU A 126 -10.83 -8.40 -2.99
N PRO A 127 -10.34 -8.46 -1.73
CA PRO A 127 -8.94 -8.75 -1.47
C PRO A 127 -8.60 -10.22 -1.72
N LYS A 128 -7.41 -10.43 -2.28
CA LYS A 128 -6.69 -11.70 -2.35
C LYS A 128 -5.30 -11.50 -1.76
N TYR A 129 -5.01 -12.20 -0.68
CA TYR A 129 -3.67 -12.25 -0.11
C TYR A 129 -2.81 -13.23 -0.90
N VAL A 130 -1.60 -12.79 -1.25
CA VAL A 130 -0.64 -13.55 -2.06
C VAL A 130 0.79 -13.36 -1.51
N PRO A 131 1.75 -14.25 -1.84
CA PRO A 131 3.17 -13.99 -1.55
C PRO A 131 3.63 -12.65 -2.15
N ALA A 132 4.65 -12.01 -1.56
CA ALA A 132 5.16 -10.73 -2.05
C ALA A 132 5.75 -10.82 -3.47
N GLU A 133 6.22 -11.99 -3.86
CA GLU A 133 6.80 -12.31 -5.16
C GLU A 133 5.77 -12.89 -6.15
N ASP A 134 4.48 -12.80 -5.85
CA ASP A 134 3.44 -13.32 -6.74
C ASP A 134 3.55 -12.66 -8.13
N PRO A 135 3.60 -13.44 -9.24
CA PRO A 135 3.72 -12.91 -10.59
C PRO A 135 2.64 -11.90 -10.96
N ALA A 136 1.49 -11.94 -10.27
CA ALA A 136 0.42 -10.97 -10.41
C ALA A 136 0.86 -9.51 -10.32
N PHE A 137 1.87 -9.22 -9.49
CA PHE A 137 2.38 -7.86 -9.33
C PHE A 137 3.16 -7.34 -10.55
N SER A 138 3.43 -8.20 -11.52
CA SER A 138 4.09 -7.84 -12.78
C SER A 138 3.10 -7.72 -13.96
N LEU A 139 1.82 -8.04 -13.73
CA LEU A 139 0.78 -7.90 -14.75
C LEU A 139 0.34 -6.44 -14.89
N SER A 140 0.00 -6.02 -16.11
CA SER A 140 -0.70 -4.75 -16.35
C SER A 140 -2.16 -4.83 -15.93
N ASP A 141 -2.79 -3.67 -15.75
CA ASP A 141 -4.23 -3.59 -15.47
C ASP A 141 -5.04 -4.28 -16.58
N GLU A 142 -4.65 -4.15 -17.86
CA GLU A 142 -5.31 -4.83 -18.97
C GLU A 142 -5.13 -6.35 -18.94
N GLU A 143 -3.98 -6.85 -18.46
CA GLU A 143 -3.75 -8.29 -18.31
C GLU A 143 -4.55 -8.88 -17.14
N ILE A 144 -4.81 -8.08 -16.12
CA ILE A 144 -5.64 -8.43 -14.96
C ILE A 144 -7.12 -8.45 -15.32
N ASP A 145 -7.58 -7.48 -16.12
CA ASP A 145 -8.99 -7.33 -16.52
C ASP A 145 -9.45 -8.34 -17.60
N GLN A 146 -8.54 -9.10 -18.20
CA GLN A 146 -8.90 -10.09 -19.22
C GLN A 146 -9.60 -11.32 -18.61
N PRO A 147 -10.76 -11.74 -19.15
CA PRO A 147 -11.44 -12.97 -18.74
C PRO A 147 -10.56 -14.23 -18.84
N ASP A 148 -9.59 -14.19 -19.77
CA ASP A 148 -8.66 -15.29 -20.06
C ASP A 148 -7.31 -15.14 -19.34
N CYS A 149 -7.20 -14.23 -18.37
CA CYS A 149 -5.99 -14.10 -17.54
C CYS A 149 -5.72 -15.45 -16.86
N GLN A 150 -4.77 -16.23 -17.39
CA GLN A 150 -4.49 -17.59 -16.93
C GLN A 150 -4.07 -17.66 -15.46
N GLN A 151 -3.65 -16.51 -14.90
CA GLN A 151 -3.27 -16.36 -13.51
C GLN A 151 -4.52 -16.25 -12.59
N TYR A 152 -5.59 -15.55 -13.01
CA TYR A 152 -6.83 -15.36 -12.23
C TYR A 152 -8.10 -15.14 -13.09
N PRO A 153 -8.55 -16.14 -13.88
CA PRO A 153 -9.65 -15.98 -14.83
C PRO A 153 -11.01 -15.67 -14.15
N GLU A 154 -11.11 -15.98 -12.86
CA GLU A 154 -12.31 -15.88 -12.03
C GLU A 154 -12.51 -14.50 -11.35
N ILE A 155 -11.57 -13.55 -11.45
CA ILE A 155 -11.69 -12.25 -10.75
C ILE A 155 -12.79 -11.35 -11.35
N PHE A 156 -13.04 -11.42 -12.66
CA PHE A 156 -13.93 -10.48 -13.36
C PHE A 156 -15.00 -11.12 -14.26
N THR A 157 -15.17 -12.45 -14.20
CA THR A 157 -16.24 -13.16 -14.93
C THR A 157 -17.51 -13.36 -14.10
#